data_AF-A0A6L5ZM04-F1
#
_entry.id   AF-A0A6L5ZM04-F1
#
_cell.length_a   1.000
_cell.length_b   1.000
_cell.length_c   1.000
_cell.angle_alpha   90.00
_cell.angle_beta   90.00
_cell.angle_gamma   90.00
#
_symmetry.space_group_name_H-M   'P 1'
#
loop_
_entity.id
_entity.type
_entity.pdbx_description
1 polymer ?
#
loop_
_entity_poly.entity_id
_entity_poly.type
_entity_poly.pdbx_seq_one_letter_code
_entity_poly.pdbx_strand_id
1 'polypeptide(L)'
;MFVAPMESKMFAVGRYRVERVTDGVRSHVADEVAVEEPLEIRIAGCPPWRTMRTPGDDIDLALGWLVSEGAVCSADEVFSAQECSSGEGLERASSVDITLREGVRPPMARSYAASSSCGVCGSDTNLDVLSRCTWPLGEVKTRVAPEVLLSFPDQLRESQRGFGRTGGLHAAGLFVA
;
A
#
# COMPACT_ATOMS: atom_id res chain seq x y z
N MET A 1 -17.67 1.88 14.07
CA MET A 1 -16.57 1.39 13.22
C MET A 1 -17.20 0.44 12.22
N PHE A 2 -17.60 0.96 11.06
CA PHE A 2 -18.13 0.15 9.97
C PHE A 2 -16.93 -0.31 9.15
N VAL A 3 -16.52 -1.57 9.32
CA VAL A 3 -15.61 -2.22 8.36
C VAL A 3 -16.50 -2.62 7.19
N ALA A 4 -16.48 -1.82 6.13
CA ALA A 4 -17.12 -2.21 4.88
C ALA A 4 -16.42 -3.47 4.34
N PRO A 5 -17.16 -4.42 3.74
CA PRO A 5 -16.53 -5.54 3.08
C PRO A 5 -15.64 -5.03 1.94
N MET A 6 -14.34 -5.36 1.97
CA MET A 6 -13.42 -5.15 0.86
C MET A 6 -13.85 -6.05 -0.31
N GLU A 7 -14.69 -5.55 -1.20
CA GLU A 7 -14.84 -6.16 -2.52
C GLU A 7 -13.53 -5.93 -3.28
N SER A 8 -12.68 -6.95 -3.33
CA SER A 8 -11.43 -6.91 -4.10
C SER A 8 -11.76 -6.65 -5.57
N LYS A 9 -11.54 -5.41 -6.04
CA LYS A 9 -11.68 -5.06 -7.45
C LYS A 9 -10.79 -6.00 -8.28
N MET A 10 -11.32 -6.50 -9.38
CA MET A 10 -10.80 -7.58 -10.22
C MET A 10 -9.47 -7.28 -10.96
N PHE A 11 -8.75 -6.20 -10.62
CA PHE A 11 -7.62 -5.65 -11.38
C PHE A 11 -6.22 -6.12 -10.94
N ALA A 12 -6.11 -6.99 -9.92
CA ALA A 12 -4.82 -7.34 -9.33
C ALA A 12 -4.03 -8.45 -10.07
N VAL A 13 -4.60 -9.11 -11.08
CA VAL A 13 -3.99 -10.28 -11.74
C VAL A 13 -4.12 -10.21 -13.26
N GLY A 14 -2.98 -10.21 -13.95
CA GLY A 14 -2.87 -10.27 -15.41
C GLY A 14 -2.56 -11.69 -15.88
N ARG A 15 -2.94 -12.02 -17.12
CA ARG A 15 -2.69 -13.34 -17.72
C ARG A 15 -1.74 -13.22 -18.90
N TYR A 16 -0.60 -13.90 -18.81
CA TYR A 16 0.47 -13.79 -19.80
C TYR A 16 0.87 -15.16 -20.33
N ARG A 17 1.30 -15.21 -21.60
CA ARG A 17 1.91 -16.40 -22.16
C ARG A 17 3.39 -16.40 -21.75
N VAL A 18 3.81 -17.44 -21.04
CA VAL A 18 5.19 -17.60 -20.57
C VAL A 18 5.84 -18.84 -21.20
N GLU A 19 7.17 -18.88 -21.21
CA GLU A 19 7.93 -20.11 -21.46
C GLU A 19 8.29 -20.75 -20.12
N ARG A 20 7.81 -21.98 -19.90
CA ARG A 20 8.14 -22.78 -18.71
C ARG A 20 9.16 -23.84 -19.09
N VAL A 21 10.26 -23.88 -18.34
CA VAL A 21 11.31 -24.89 -18.47
C VAL A 21 11.29 -25.82 -17.27
N THR A 22 11.07 -27.11 -17.48
CA THR A 22 11.06 -28.15 -16.43
C THR A 22 11.88 -29.33 -16.90
N ASP A 23 12.91 -29.72 -16.14
CA ASP A 23 13.84 -30.80 -16.49
C ASP A 23 14.41 -30.71 -17.92
N GLY A 24 14.70 -29.47 -18.36
CA GLY A 24 15.21 -29.17 -19.71
C GLY A 24 14.14 -29.13 -20.83
N VAL A 25 12.89 -29.52 -20.55
CA VAL A 25 11.77 -29.43 -21.50
C VAL A 25 11.17 -28.04 -21.48
N ARG A 26 11.03 -27.42 -22.65
CA ARG A 26 10.39 -26.11 -22.81
C ARG A 26 8.94 -26.26 -23.25
N SER A 27 8.04 -25.48 -22.65
CA SER A 27 6.63 -25.43 -23.01
C SER A 27 6.10 -24.00 -22.91
N HIS A 28 5.09 -23.67 -23.71
CA HIS A 28 4.38 -22.41 -23.57
C HIS A 28 3.06 -22.62 -22.84
N VAL A 29 2.87 -21.90 -21.74
CA VAL A 29 1.67 -21.98 -20.91
C VAL A 29 1.15 -20.58 -20.59
N ALA A 30 -0.13 -20.47 -20.24
CA ALA A 30 -0.66 -19.24 -19.68
C ALA A 30 -0.36 -19.22 -18.18
N ASP A 31 0.14 -18.09 -17.68
CA ASP A 31 0.42 -17.87 -16.26
C ASP A 31 -0.31 -16.63 -15.76
N GLU A 32 -0.57 -16.60 -14.46
CA GLU A 32 -1.25 -15.52 -13.77
C GLU A 32 -0.22 -14.72 -12.97
N VAL A 33 -0.06 -13.45 -13.30
CA VAL A 33 0.98 -12.58 -12.75
C VAL A 33 0.33 -11.42 -12.03
N ALA A 34 0.89 -11.03 -10.88
CA ALA A 34 0.44 -9.85 -10.17
C ALA A 34 0.58 -8.61 -11.06
N VAL A 35 -0.45 -7.76 -11.08
CA VAL A 35 -0.38 -6.47 -11.77
C VAL A 35 0.29 -5.45 -10.86
N GLU A 36 1.20 -4.69 -11.45
CA GLU A 36 1.88 -3.56 -10.84
C GLU A 36 1.71 -2.35 -11.77
N GLU A 37 1.16 -1.25 -11.26
CA GLU A 37 1.02 -0.01 -12.04
C GLU A 37 1.46 1.18 -11.18
N PRO A 38 1.92 2.28 -11.82
CA PRO A 38 2.23 3.51 -11.10
C PRO A 38 0.97 4.16 -10.53
N LEU A 39 1.10 4.69 -9.31
CA LEU A 39 0.15 5.57 -8.65
C LEU A 39 0.82 6.90 -8.31
N GLU A 40 0.16 8.00 -8.64
CA GLU A 40 0.58 9.35 -8.24
C GLU A 40 -0.29 9.87 -7.08
N ILE A 41 0.30 10.22 -5.95
CA ILE A 41 -0.37 10.88 -4.83
C ILE A 41 -0.09 12.38 -4.91
N ARG A 42 -1.16 13.19 -4.98
CA ARG A 42 -1.08 14.63 -5.19
C ARG A 42 -1.66 15.40 -4.01
N ILE A 43 -0.90 16.38 -3.52
CA ILE A 43 -1.30 17.33 -2.48
C ILE A 43 -1.01 18.73 -3.00
N ALA A 44 -1.96 19.65 -2.85
CA ALA A 44 -1.82 21.01 -3.36
C ALA A 44 -0.55 21.70 -2.81
N GLY A 45 0.26 22.26 -3.71
CA GLY A 45 1.50 22.97 -3.35
C GLY A 45 2.71 22.06 -3.11
N CYS A 46 2.58 20.74 -3.27
CA CYS A 46 3.68 19.79 -3.14
C CYS A 46 4.00 19.10 -4.46
N PRO A 47 5.27 18.70 -4.69
CA PRO A 47 5.58 17.74 -5.75
C PRO A 47 4.79 16.44 -5.54
N PRO A 48 4.28 15.83 -6.61
CA PRO A 48 3.58 14.55 -6.49
C PRO A 48 4.52 13.45 -6.00
N TRP A 49 4.00 12.58 -5.14
CA TRP A 49 4.68 11.35 -4.75
C TRP A 49 4.25 10.21 -5.66
N ARG A 50 5.18 9.32 -6.01
CA ARG A 50 4.92 8.22 -6.95
C ARG A 50 5.37 6.90 -6.37
N THR A 51 4.55 5.88 -6.54
CA THR A 51 4.89 4.50 -6.17
C THR A 51 4.35 3.54 -7.19
N MET A 52 4.95 2.35 -7.25
CA MET A 52 4.32 1.20 -7.86
C MET A 52 3.41 0.53 -6.84
N ARG A 53 2.27 -0.02 -7.29
CA ARG A 53 1.35 -0.77 -6.43
C ARG A 53 0.50 -1.77 -7.21
N THR A 54 -0.16 -2.66 -6.48
CA THR A 54 -1.27 -3.45 -7.01
C THR A 54 -2.57 -2.63 -6.94
N PRO A 55 -3.28 -2.39 -8.07
CA PRO A 55 -4.49 -1.57 -8.08
C PRO A 55 -5.62 -2.16 -7.23
N GLY A 56 -6.33 -1.30 -6.48
CA GLY A 56 -7.56 -1.68 -5.79
C GLY A 56 -7.90 -0.79 -4.59
N ASP A 57 -6.90 -0.50 -3.77
CA ASP A 57 -7.02 0.20 -2.48
C ASP A 57 -6.19 1.50 -2.48
N ASP A 58 -6.24 2.26 -3.58
CA ASP A 58 -5.33 3.40 -3.82
C ASP A 58 -5.53 4.53 -2.78
N ILE A 59 -6.77 4.78 -2.33
CA ILE A 59 -7.05 5.75 -1.25
C ILE A 59 -6.43 5.29 0.07
N ASP A 60 -6.63 4.04 0.46
CA ASP A 60 -6.11 3.51 1.73
C ASP A 60 -4.59 3.52 1.75
N LEU A 61 -3.96 3.16 0.62
CA LEU A 61 -2.52 3.28 0.43
C LEU A 61 -2.05 4.73 0.59
N ALA A 62 -2.76 5.69 0.00
CA ALA A 62 -2.37 7.09 0.04
C ALA A 62 -2.52 7.74 1.43
N LEU A 63 -3.60 7.41 2.14
CA LEU A 63 -3.82 7.83 3.53
C LEU A 63 -2.83 7.16 4.48
N GLY A 64 -2.57 5.86 4.31
CA GLY A 64 -1.57 5.12 5.07
C GLY A 64 -0.16 5.67 4.87
N TRP A 65 0.16 6.14 3.66
CA TRP A 65 1.41 6.85 3.38
C TRP A 65 1.51 8.17 4.16
N LEU A 66 0.46 9.01 4.18
CA LEU A 66 0.45 10.24 4.98
C LEU A 66 0.68 10.00 6.48
N VAL A 67 0.05 8.95 7.01
CA VAL A 67 0.25 8.50 8.40
C VAL A 67 1.69 8.04 8.63
N SER A 68 2.24 7.25 7.69
CA SER A 68 3.61 6.75 7.78
C SER A 68 4.67 7.85 7.68
N GLU A 69 4.37 8.94 6.97
CA GLU A 69 5.20 10.14 6.93
C GLU A 69 5.02 11.06 8.15
N GLY A 70 4.11 10.75 9.07
CA GLY A 70 3.80 11.59 10.22
C GLY A 70 3.13 12.92 9.85
N ALA A 71 2.64 13.06 8.61
CA ALA A 71 1.98 14.28 8.14
C ALA A 71 0.54 14.40 8.66
N VAL A 72 -0.12 13.26 8.89
CA VAL A 72 -1.47 13.18 9.41
C VAL A 72 -1.49 12.22 10.61
N CYS A 73 -2.14 12.66 11.68
CA CYS A 73 -2.25 11.99 12.97
C CYS A 73 -3.70 11.63 13.34
N SER A 74 -4.67 12.14 12.58
CA SER A 74 -6.09 11.88 12.77
C SER A 74 -6.85 11.95 11.44
N ALA A 75 -7.94 11.21 11.32
CA ALA A 75 -8.77 11.23 10.12
C ALA A 75 -9.32 12.64 9.80
N ASP A 76 -9.56 13.45 10.83
CA ASP A 76 -10.13 14.80 10.69
C ASP A 76 -9.17 15.78 10.02
N GLU A 77 -7.87 15.51 9.96
CA GLU A 77 -6.88 16.37 9.28
C GLU A 77 -6.94 16.27 7.75
N VAL A 78 -7.61 15.24 7.22
CA VAL A 78 -7.84 15.09 5.78
C VAL A 78 -9.23 15.63 5.45
N PHE A 79 -9.27 16.65 4.58
CA PHE A 79 -10.54 17.20 4.09
C PHE A 79 -11.17 16.30 3.03
N SER A 80 -10.37 15.80 2.08
CA SER A 80 -10.83 14.87 1.06
C SER A 80 -9.68 14.05 0.47
N ALA A 81 -9.99 12.86 -0.04
CA ALA A 81 -9.12 12.03 -0.85
C ALA A 81 -9.95 11.44 -2.00
N GLN A 82 -9.50 11.59 -3.25
CA GLN A 82 -10.28 11.22 -4.44
C GLN A 82 -9.41 10.47 -5.44
N GLU A 83 -9.86 9.28 -5.86
CA GLU A 83 -9.27 8.57 -6.99
C GLU A 83 -9.59 9.31 -8.29
N CYS A 84 -8.55 9.60 -9.05
CA CYS A 84 -8.62 10.24 -10.35
C CYS A 84 -7.88 9.35 -11.36
N SER A 85 -8.52 9.08 -12.50
CA SER A 85 -7.86 8.41 -13.62
C SER A 85 -7.91 9.30 -14.86
N SER A 86 -6.78 9.45 -15.55
CA SER A 86 -6.70 10.15 -16.83
C SER A 86 -6.11 9.25 -17.91
N GLY A 87 -6.55 9.43 -19.16
CA GLY A 87 -6.11 8.62 -20.31
C GLY A 87 -6.92 7.34 -20.49
N GLU A 88 -6.60 6.58 -21.55
CA GLU A 88 -7.22 5.30 -21.88
C GLU A 88 -6.17 4.23 -22.21
N GLY A 89 -6.51 2.95 -22.04
CA GLY A 89 -5.59 1.84 -22.36
C GLY A 89 -4.29 1.85 -21.53
N LEU A 90 -3.14 1.74 -22.22
CA LEU A 90 -1.81 1.73 -21.60
C LEU A 90 -1.35 3.09 -21.06
N GLU A 91 -2.02 4.18 -21.43
CA GLU A 91 -1.68 5.54 -20.97
C GLU A 91 -2.50 5.97 -19.76
N ARG A 92 -3.28 5.05 -19.16
CA ARG A 92 -4.04 5.33 -17.94
C ARG A 92 -3.08 5.66 -16.81
N ALA A 93 -3.13 6.90 -16.36
CA ALA A 93 -2.48 7.34 -15.14
C ALA A 93 -3.49 7.31 -14.01
N SER A 94 -3.16 6.55 -12.95
CA SER A 94 -3.93 6.51 -11.71
C SER A 94 -3.33 7.50 -10.72
N SER A 95 -4.20 8.28 -10.08
CA SER A 95 -3.78 9.25 -9.07
C SER A 95 -4.79 9.33 -7.93
N VAL A 96 -4.31 9.74 -6.75
CA VAL A 96 -5.15 10.11 -5.61
C VAL A 96 -4.88 11.56 -5.25
N ASP A 97 -5.93 12.38 -5.31
CA ASP A 97 -5.87 13.80 -4.97
C ASP A 97 -6.33 13.99 -3.54
N ILE A 98 -5.42 14.50 -2.71
CA ILE A 98 -5.66 14.72 -1.28
C ILE A 98 -5.68 16.20 -0.99
N THR A 99 -6.75 16.63 -0.30
CA THR A 99 -6.84 17.95 0.32
C THR A 99 -6.68 17.80 1.83
N LEU A 100 -5.64 18.41 2.39
CA LEU A 100 -5.45 18.50 3.84
C LEU A 100 -6.21 19.71 4.38
N ARG A 101 -6.60 19.66 5.66
CA ARG A 101 -7.17 20.82 6.35
C ARG A 101 -6.13 21.91 6.59
N GLU A 102 -6.62 23.12 6.83
CA GLU A 102 -5.78 24.26 7.19
C GLU A 102 -4.94 23.96 8.44
N GLY A 103 -3.66 24.34 8.39
CA GLY A 103 -2.70 24.12 9.47
C GLY A 103 -1.99 22.76 9.45
N VAL A 104 -2.49 21.79 8.67
CA VAL A 104 -1.83 20.49 8.48
C VAL A 104 -0.65 20.65 7.52
N ARG A 105 0.54 20.22 7.95
CA ARG A 105 1.74 20.31 7.12
C ARG A 105 1.82 19.07 6.22
N PRO A 106 1.97 19.24 4.90
CA PRO A 106 2.17 18.10 4.01
C PRO A 106 3.54 17.45 4.28
N PRO A 107 3.72 16.18 3.90
CA PRO A 107 4.99 15.48 4.07
C PRO A 107 6.10 16.15 3.26
N MET A 108 7.33 16.07 3.77
CA MET A 108 8.50 16.56 3.06
C MET A 108 8.77 15.70 1.83
N ALA A 109 9.18 16.34 0.72
CA ALA A 109 9.55 15.61 -0.48
C ALA A 109 10.76 14.71 -0.20
N ARG A 110 10.66 13.41 -0.54
CA ARG A 110 11.82 12.53 -0.51
C ARG A 110 12.73 12.90 -1.69
N SER A 111 13.95 13.31 -1.37
CA SER A 111 14.94 13.75 -2.37
C SER A 111 15.51 12.62 -3.23
N TYR A 112 15.27 11.35 -2.86
CA TYR A 112 15.81 10.16 -3.52
C TYR A 112 14.80 9.00 -3.56
N ALA A 113 14.93 8.16 -4.59
CA ALA A 113 14.12 6.95 -4.74
C ALA A 113 14.37 6.00 -3.56
N ALA A 114 13.30 5.55 -2.91
CA ALA A 114 13.38 4.53 -1.88
C ALA A 114 13.76 3.19 -2.51
N SER A 115 14.96 2.69 -2.21
CA SER A 115 15.42 1.37 -2.66
C SER A 115 15.14 0.27 -1.63
N SER A 116 14.66 0.63 -0.44
CA SER A 116 14.29 -0.33 0.61
C SER A 116 12.99 0.08 1.31
N SER A 117 12.20 -0.92 1.69
CA SER A 117 10.85 -0.76 2.24
C SER A 117 10.84 -0.46 3.76
N CYS A 118 12.00 -0.21 4.38
CA CYS A 118 12.09 0.02 5.83
C CYS A 118 11.60 1.42 6.28
N GLY A 119 11.16 2.27 5.35
CA GLY A 119 10.65 3.62 5.64
C GLY A 119 11.72 4.67 5.96
N VAL A 120 12.97 4.25 6.25
CA VAL A 120 14.09 5.14 6.58
C VAL A 120 14.66 5.84 5.34
N CYS A 121 14.62 5.20 4.17
CA CYS A 121 15.13 5.79 2.94
C CYS A 121 14.41 7.10 2.59
N GLY A 122 15.15 8.19 2.40
CA GLY A 122 14.60 9.53 2.18
C GLY A 122 14.44 10.36 3.46
N SER A 123 14.91 9.85 4.60
CA SER A 123 15.29 10.65 5.77
C SER A 123 16.77 11.04 5.65
N ASP A 124 17.11 12.30 5.91
CA ASP A 124 18.51 12.75 5.85
C ASP A 124 19.26 12.38 7.14
N THR A 125 18.53 12.28 8.26
CA THR A 125 19.06 11.97 9.59
C THR A 125 18.17 11.00 10.35
N ASN A 126 18.71 10.36 11.38
CA ASN A 126 17.91 9.57 12.33
C ASN A 126 16.86 10.42 13.07
N LEU A 127 17.11 11.71 13.24
CA LEU A 127 16.16 12.61 13.88
C LEU A 127 14.92 12.82 13.00
N ASP A 128 15.07 12.80 11.67
CA ASP A 128 13.95 12.88 10.73
C ASP A 128 13.07 11.63 10.75
N VAL A 129 13.63 10.48 11.14
CA VAL A 129 12.84 9.27 11.38
C VAL A 129 12.04 9.42 12.67
N LEU A 130 12.68 9.88 13.74
CA LEU A 130 12.03 10.07 15.04
C LEU A 130 10.96 11.16 15.02
N SER A 131 11.13 12.21 14.21
CA SER A 131 10.16 13.30 14.11
C SER A 131 8.83 12.87 13.47
N ARG A 132 8.82 11.75 12.73
CA ARG A 132 7.60 11.15 12.14
C ARG A 132 6.89 10.19 13.10
N CYS A 133 7.49 9.86 14.24
CA CYS A 133 6.87 8.99 15.24
C CYS A 133 5.82 9.78 16.03
N THR A 134 4.59 9.79 15.54
CA THR A 134 3.48 10.50 16.18
C THR A 134 2.99 9.82 17.46
N TRP A 135 2.88 8.49 17.45
CA TRP A 135 2.25 7.76 18.55
C TRP A 135 3.29 7.15 19.47
N PRO A 136 3.37 7.60 20.75
CA PRO A 136 4.21 6.91 21.71
C PRO A 136 3.67 5.50 21.94
N LEU A 137 4.58 4.54 22.11
CA LEU A 137 4.21 3.22 22.60
C LEU A 137 3.68 3.38 24.03
N GLY A 138 2.36 3.35 24.16
CA GLY A 138 1.69 3.37 25.45
C GLY A 138 1.82 2.04 26.17
N GLU A 139 1.10 1.91 27.29
CA GLU A 139 0.97 0.62 27.97
C GLU A 139 0.40 -0.44 27.01
N VAL A 140 0.93 -1.66 27.10
CA VAL A 140 0.47 -2.80 26.29
C VAL A 140 -0.94 -3.16 26.74
N LYS A 141 -1.95 -2.71 25.98
CA LYS A 141 -3.38 -2.94 26.27
C LYS A 141 -3.90 -4.28 25.73
N THR A 142 -3.16 -4.93 24.83
CA THR A 142 -3.58 -6.16 24.16
C THR A 142 -2.57 -7.26 24.43
N ARG A 143 -3.06 -8.42 24.88
CA ARG A 143 -2.28 -9.66 24.98
C ARG A 143 -2.90 -10.68 24.05
N VAL A 144 -2.07 -11.30 23.21
CA VAL A 144 -2.49 -12.33 22.26
C VAL A 144 -1.91 -13.65 22.73
N ALA A 145 -2.74 -14.67 22.87
CA ALA A 145 -2.28 -16.02 23.19
C ALA A 145 -1.46 -16.57 22.01
N PRO A 146 -0.36 -17.32 22.24
CA PRO A 146 0.47 -17.85 21.16
C PRO A 146 -0.31 -18.63 20.11
N GLU A 147 -1.32 -19.39 20.52
CA GLU A 147 -2.14 -20.22 19.65
C GLU A 147 -2.99 -19.36 18.71
N VAL A 148 -3.49 -18.22 19.19
CA VAL A 148 -4.23 -17.24 18.38
C VAL A 148 -3.29 -16.59 17.37
N LEU A 149 -2.09 -16.18 17.80
CA LEU A 149 -1.09 -15.58 16.92
C LEU A 149 -0.68 -16.53 15.78
N LEU A 150 -0.48 -17.82 16.11
CA LEU A 150 -0.12 -18.83 15.13
C LEU A 150 -1.24 -19.12 14.11
N SER A 151 -2.49 -18.76 14.42
CA SER A 151 -3.62 -18.92 13.49
C SER A 151 -3.74 -17.79 12.47
N PHE A 152 -3.14 -16.62 12.71
CA PHE A 152 -3.29 -15.44 11.85
C PHE A 152 -2.77 -15.62 10.42
N PRO A 153 -1.63 -16.29 10.14
CA PRO A 153 -1.16 -16.47 8.77
C PRO A 153 -2.15 -17.23 7.89
N ASP A 154 -2.79 -18.28 8.42
CA ASP A 154 -3.76 -19.07 7.68
C ASP A 154 -5.06 -18.27 7.45
N GLN A 155 -5.55 -17.56 8.47
CA GLN A 155 -6.69 -16.66 8.33
C GLN A 155 -6.43 -15.54 7.30
N LEU A 156 -5.22 -14.95 7.31
CA LEU A 156 -4.84 -13.94 6.33
C LEU A 156 -4.80 -14.54 4.92
N ARG A 157 -4.33 -15.79 4.78
CA ARG A 157 -4.23 -16.47 3.48
C ARG A 157 -5.60 -16.64 2.83
N GLU A 158 -6.65 -16.91 3.59
CA GLU A 158 -8.01 -17.07 3.08
C GLU A 158 -8.52 -15.81 2.37
N SER A 159 -8.03 -14.64 2.75
CA SER A 159 -8.37 -13.36 2.15
C SER A 159 -7.44 -12.95 0.99
N GLN A 160 -6.37 -13.69 0.73
CA GLN A 160 -5.34 -13.36 -0.27
C GLN A 160 -5.53 -14.09 -1.60
N ARG A 161 -6.67 -13.85 -2.27
CA ARG A 161 -6.97 -14.47 -3.57
C ARG A 161 -5.92 -14.18 -4.64
N GLY A 162 -5.40 -12.95 -4.69
CA GLY A 162 -4.36 -12.56 -5.64
C GLY A 162 -3.05 -13.33 -5.42
N PHE A 163 -2.57 -13.41 -4.18
CA PHE A 163 -1.39 -14.22 -3.84
C PHE A 163 -1.59 -15.70 -4.16
N GLY A 164 -2.77 -16.26 -3.88
CA GLY A 164 -3.07 -17.66 -4.21
C GLY A 164 -2.99 -17.98 -5.71
N ARG A 165 -3.17 -16.98 -6.57
CA ARG A 165 -3.11 -17.10 -8.03
C ARG A 165 -1.72 -16.82 -8.60
N THR A 166 -1.01 -15.84 -8.03
CA THR A 166 0.21 -15.29 -8.63
C THR A 166 1.49 -15.54 -7.83
N GLY A 167 1.37 -15.82 -6.53
CA GLY A 167 2.48 -15.89 -5.58
C GLY A 167 3.24 -14.58 -5.37
N GLY A 168 2.81 -13.48 -5.99
CA GLY A 168 3.61 -12.24 -6.13
C GLY A 168 3.08 -11.04 -5.35
N LEU A 169 2.25 -11.25 -4.32
CA LEU A 169 1.63 -10.17 -3.54
C LEU A 169 1.94 -10.30 -2.04
N HIS A 170 1.95 -9.16 -1.35
CA HIS A 170 1.96 -9.09 0.10
C HIS A 170 0.58 -8.68 0.65
N ALA A 171 0.38 -8.84 1.95
CA ALA A 171 -0.84 -8.43 2.62
C ALA A 171 -0.54 -7.88 4.02
N ALA A 172 -1.40 -6.98 4.47
CA ALA A 172 -1.50 -6.52 5.85
C ALA A 172 -2.92 -6.80 6.35
N GLY A 173 -3.06 -7.22 7.60
CA GLY A 173 -4.35 -7.55 8.20
C GLY A 173 -4.45 -7.02 9.62
N LEU A 174 -5.65 -6.55 9.99
CA LEU A 174 -6.00 -6.18 11.35
C LEU A 174 -6.85 -7.29 11.96
N PHE A 175 -6.36 -7.89 13.04
CA PHE A 175 -7.04 -8.96 13.76
C PHE A 175 -7.59 -8.45 15.09
N VAL A 176 -8.78 -8.93 15.45
CA VAL A 176 -9.33 -8.78 16.81
C VAL A 176 -9.14 -10.10 17.54
N ALA A 177 -8.52 -10.05 18.72
CA ALA A 177 -8.28 -11.20 19.60
C ALA A 177 -9.32 -11.23 20.72
#